data_AF-A0A318SV57-F1
#
_entry.id   AF-A0A318SV57-F1
#
_cell.length_a   1.000
_cell.length_b   1.000
_cell.length_c   1.000
_cell.angle_alpha   90.00
_cell.angle_beta   90.00
_cell.angle_gamma   90.00
#
_symmetry.space_group_name_H-M   'P 1'
#
loop_
_entity.id
_entity.type
_entity.pdbx_description
1 polymer ?
#
loop_
_entity_poly.entity_id
_entity_poly.type
_entity_poly.pdbx_seq_one_letter_code
_entity_poly.pdbx_strand_id
1 'polypeptide(L)'
;MEIINAANLIKEIYSSRDRIDVHTEIDLSGVQAAYLNDGTLIIPGTNEFSDWYRFNFDVYDLFGGTAEGFDVARGDSGASYHAGFLEHATTVYAFAKPLKPKLIIGHSLGAASAQIVGSSLQIPALCFASPKTLRSSQRIKGEDFVMNICRSDDTVCHVPMGFLGFRHIGKTLWLNPQGSNAGQDHRIDEYLELMEHEVFEDLLPKGWPEELREEVAEALTD
;
A
#
# COMPACT_ATOMS: atom_id res chain seq x y z
N MET A 1 -5.74 -8.86 14.56
CA MET A 1 -6.27 -8.91 13.20
C MET A 1 -5.24 -9.62 12.35
N GLU A 2 -5.52 -10.84 11.89
CA GLU A 2 -4.63 -11.56 10.97
C GLU A 2 -4.49 -10.83 9.63
N ILE A 3 -3.34 -11.00 8.97
CA ILE A 3 -3.05 -10.33 7.69
C ILE A 3 -4.05 -10.75 6.60
N ILE A 4 -4.55 -12.00 6.67
CA ILE A 4 -5.61 -12.50 5.79
C ILE A 4 -6.91 -11.69 5.98
N ASN A 5 -7.28 -11.36 7.23
CA ASN A 5 -8.42 -10.49 7.50
C ASN A 5 -8.23 -9.08 6.92
N ALA A 6 -7.01 -8.54 6.94
CA ALA A 6 -6.71 -7.26 6.29
C ALA A 6 -6.89 -7.30 4.76
N ALA A 7 -6.48 -8.40 4.10
CA ALA A 7 -6.72 -8.60 2.67
C ALA A 7 -8.22 -8.81 2.36
N ASN A 8 -8.95 -9.52 3.22
CA ASN A 8 -10.41 -9.67 3.11
C ASN A 8 -11.14 -8.32 3.27
N LEU A 9 -10.72 -7.46 4.20
CA LEU A 9 -11.28 -6.11 4.34
C LEU A 9 -11.12 -5.26 3.06
N ILE A 10 -9.97 -5.38 2.38
CA ILE A 10 -9.77 -4.77 1.06
C ILE A 10 -10.73 -5.36 0.02
N LYS A 11 -10.92 -6.67 0.01
CA LYS A 11 -11.89 -7.30 -0.90
C LYS A 11 -13.33 -6.84 -0.63
N GLU A 12 -13.70 -6.69 0.63
CA GLU A 12 -15.03 -6.23 1.04
C GLU A 12 -15.27 -4.76 0.67
N ILE A 13 -14.26 -3.87 0.81
CA ILE A 13 -14.44 -2.45 0.45
C ILE A 13 -14.70 -2.25 -1.05
N TYR A 14 -14.22 -3.17 -1.89
CA TYR A 14 -14.51 -3.19 -3.33
C TYR A 14 -15.86 -3.81 -3.68
N SER A 15 -16.33 -4.81 -2.92
CA SER A 15 -17.47 -5.65 -3.33
C SER A 15 -18.79 -5.30 -2.63
N SER A 16 -18.77 -4.87 -1.36
CA SER A 16 -19.99 -4.54 -0.61
C SER A 16 -19.67 -3.73 0.64
N ARG A 17 -19.64 -2.39 0.49
CA ARG A 17 -19.35 -1.46 1.59
C ARG A 17 -20.34 -1.55 2.78
N ASP A 18 -21.57 -2.00 2.53
CA ASP A 18 -22.62 -2.14 3.56
C ASP A 18 -22.29 -3.18 4.65
N ARG A 19 -21.28 -4.02 4.43
CA ARG A 19 -20.83 -5.05 5.40
C ARG A 19 -19.73 -4.55 6.33
N ILE A 20 -19.19 -3.36 6.07
CA ILE A 20 -18.06 -2.81 6.81
C ILE A 20 -18.58 -1.73 7.77
N ASP A 21 -18.16 -1.81 9.03
CA ASP A 21 -18.56 -0.86 10.08
C ASP A 21 -17.76 0.46 9.98
N VAL A 22 -18.10 1.26 8.96
CA VAL A 22 -17.44 2.53 8.65
C VAL A 22 -17.86 3.61 9.64
N HIS A 23 -16.88 4.22 10.29
CA HIS A 23 -17.08 5.40 11.14
C HIS A 23 -17.20 6.69 10.29
N THR A 24 -16.26 6.88 9.36
CA THR A 24 -16.22 8.03 8.47
C THR A 24 -15.37 7.70 7.24
N GLU A 25 -15.62 8.37 6.11
CA GLU A 25 -14.92 8.14 4.85
C GLU A 25 -14.64 9.45 4.10
N ILE A 26 -13.71 9.39 3.15
CA ILE A 26 -13.50 10.43 2.15
C ILE A 26 -13.63 9.86 0.76
N ASP A 27 -14.20 10.68 -0.11
CA ASP A 27 -14.13 10.53 -1.56
C ASP A 27 -13.94 11.94 -2.14
N LEU A 28 -12.69 12.30 -2.44
CA LEU A 28 -12.33 13.63 -2.88
C LEU A 28 -11.27 13.55 -3.97
N SER A 29 -11.61 14.06 -5.15
CA SER A 29 -10.67 14.16 -6.28
C SER A 29 -9.98 12.84 -6.62
N GLY A 30 -10.71 11.73 -6.56
CA GLY A 30 -10.18 10.39 -6.84
C GLY A 30 -9.41 9.75 -5.68
N VAL A 31 -9.28 10.43 -4.54
CA VAL A 31 -8.75 9.86 -3.30
C VAL A 31 -9.91 9.28 -2.50
N GLN A 32 -9.86 7.99 -2.22
CA GLN A 32 -10.84 7.29 -1.39
C GLN A 32 -10.16 6.67 -0.17
N ALA A 33 -10.80 6.80 1.00
CA ALA A 33 -10.39 6.10 2.22
C ALA A 33 -11.57 5.94 3.18
N ALA A 34 -11.60 4.84 3.92
CA ALA A 34 -12.62 4.56 4.93
C ALA A 34 -11.96 4.30 6.28
N TYR A 35 -12.39 4.99 7.31
CA TYR A 35 -11.98 4.79 8.70
C TYR A 35 -13.07 4.02 9.45
N LEU A 36 -12.70 2.91 10.08
CA LEU A 36 -13.61 1.97 10.72
C LEU A 36 -13.71 2.22 12.23
N ASN A 37 -14.78 1.75 12.86
CA ASN A 37 -14.99 1.92 14.31
C ASN A 37 -13.95 1.19 15.20
N ASP A 38 -13.25 0.17 14.67
CA ASP A 38 -12.17 -0.53 15.38
C ASP A 38 -10.85 0.27 15.43
N GLY A 39 -10.74 1.33 14.60
CA GLY A 39 -9.56 2.16 14.44
C GLY A 39 -8.72 1.86 13.20
N THR A 40 -9.20 1.00 12.30
CA THR A 40 -8.54 0.67 11.03
C THR A 40 -8.85 1.71 9.96
N LEU A 41 -7.82 2.18 9.25
CA LEU A 41 -7.96 3.00 8.05
C LEU A 41 -7.72 2.14 6.81
N ILE A 42 -8.70 2.05 5.93
CA ILE A 42 -8.63 1.34 4.65
C ILE A 42 -8.48 2.34 3.51
N ILE A 43 -7.50 2.14 2.65
CA ILE A 43 -7.24 2.97 1.46
C ILE A 43 -7.31 2.05 0.23
N PRO A 44 -8.46 1.96 -0.45
CA PRO A 44 -8.56 1.19 -1.67
C PRO A 44 -7.70 1.81 -2.78
N GLY A 45 -7.29 0.98 -3.74
CA GLY A 45 -6.82 1.44 -5.04
C GLY A 45 -7.98 1.94 -5.92
N THR A 46 -7.64 2.61 -7.02
CA THR A 46 -8.63 3.15 -7.97
C THR A 46 -9.20 2.06 -8.90
N ASN A 47 -10.47 2.21 -9.31
CA ASN A 47 -11.12 1.34 -10.31
C ASN A 47 -10.58 1.55 -11.74
N GLU A 48 -9.90 2.67 -12.00
CA GLU A 48 -9.32 3.05 -13.30
C GLU A 48 -7.79 2.86 -13.31
N PHE A 49 -7.30 1.91 -12.51
CA PHE A 49 -5.88 1.76 -12.22
C PHE A 49 -5.01 1.60 -13.47
N SER A 50 -5.47 0.90 -14.52
CA SER A 50 -4.73 0.77 -15.78
C SER A 50 -4.50 2.12 -16.47
N ASP A 51 -5.47 3.02 -16.39
CA ASP A 51 -5.42 4.33 -17.05
C ASP A 51 -4.59 5.32 -16.24
N TRP A 52 -4.75 5.29 -14.91
CA TRP A 52 -3.90 6.05 -13.99
C TRP A 52 -2.44 5.59 -14.07
N TYR A 53 -2.19 4.27 -14.11
CA TYR A 53 -0.88 3.67 -14.22
C TYR A 53 -0.22 3.99 -15.56
N ARG A 54 -0.96 3.90 -16.68
CA ARG A 54 -0.46 4.35 -17.99
C ARG A 54 -0.11 5.82 -17.94
N PHE A 55 -1.00 6.69 -17.45
CA PHE A 55 -0.72 8.12 -17.35
C PHE A 55 0.49 8.45 -16.46
N ASN A 56 0.64 7.74 -15.34
CA ASN A 56 1.74 7.95 -14.39
C ASN A 56 3.02 7.19 -14.73
N PHE A 57 3.03 6.25 -15.68
CA PHE A 57 4.20 5.43 -15.99
C PHE A 57 4.42 5.21 -17.50
N ASP A 58 3.76 5.96 -18.39
CA ASP A 58 3.91 5.74 -19.83
C ASP A 58 5.35 5.96 -20.26
N VAL A 59 6.01 4.86 -20.58
CA VAL A 59 7.41 4.80 -21.03
C VAL A 59 7.49 5.06 -22.54
N TYR A 60 6.36 5.13 -23.27
CA TYR A 60 6.33 5.40 -24.71
C TYR A 60 6.87 6.80 -25.08
N ASP A 61 6.91 7.72 -24.12
CA ASP A 61 7.40 9.09 -24.31
C ASP A 61 8.91 9.28 -24.11
N LEU A 62 9.68 8.22 -23.80
CA LEU A 62 11.16 8.28 -23.78
C LEU A 62 11.78 8.62 -25.15
N PHE A 63 10.98 8.69 -26.22
CA PHE A 63 11.38 9.03 -27.58
C PHE A 63 10.69 10.27 -28.19
N GLY A 64 10.05 11.16 -27.42
CA GLY A 64 9.67 12.49 -27.96
C GLY A 64 8.39 13.18 -27.50
N GLY A 65 7.91 12.96 -26.27
CA GLY A 65 6.81 13.73 -25.68
C GLY A 65 7.09 14.05 -24.21
N THR A 66 6.44 15.07 -23.66
CA THR A 66 6.68 15.57 -22.30
C THR A 66 6.15 14.59 -21.25
N ALA A 67 6.99 13.63 -20.83
CA ALA A 67 6.68 12.63 -19.80
C ALA A 67 6.67 13.23 -18.39
N GLU A 68 5.50 13.28 -17.74
CA GLU A 68 5.33 13.54 -16.29
C GLU A 68 5.48 12.23 -15.46
N GLY A 69 5.59 11.07 -16.11
CA GLY A 69 5.40 9.72 -15.52
C GLY A 69 6.50 9.18 -14.60
N PHE A 70 7.42 10.00 -14.09
CA PHE A 70 8.32 9.61 -12.99
C PHE A 70 8.70 10.82 -12.12
N ASP A 71 7.87 11.86 -12.14
CA ASP A 71 8.16 13.09 -11.43
C ASP A 71 8.35 12.83 -9.94
N VAL A 72 9.24 13.63 -9.35
CA VAL A 72 9.66 13.48 -7.97
C VAL A 72 9.39 14.76 -7.23
N ALA A 73 8.62 14.64 -6.17
CA ALA A 73 8.36 15.73 -5.24
C ALA A 73 9.02 15.45 -3.89
N ARG A 74 9.39 16.51 -3.18
CA ARG A 74 9.84 16.40 -1.79
C ARG A 74 8.65 16.54 -0.87
N GLY A 75 8.48 15.58 0.04
CA GLY A 75 7.53 15.70 1.14
C GLY A 75 8.10 16.56 2.27
N ASP A 76 7.26 16.91 3.24
CA ASP A 76 7.63 17.74 4.41
C ASP A 76 8.74 17.12 5.27
N SER A 77 8.91 15.79 5.20
CA SER A 77 10.03 15.07 5.85
C SER A 77 11.38 15.29 5.17
N GLY A 78 11.42 15.98 4.02
CA GLY A 78 12.60 16.18 3.18
C GLY A 78 12.92 15.01 2.25
N ALA A 79 12.22 13.88 2.40
CA ALA A 79 12.36 12.73 1.53
C ALA A 79 11.71 12.95 0.16
N SER A 80 12.27 12.29 -0.86
CA SER A 80 11.83 12.39 -2.26
C SER A 80 10.95 11.20 -2.65
N TYR A 81 9.74 11.49 -3.11
CA TYR A 81 8.72 10.49 -3.46
C TYR A 81 8.28 10.67 -4.91
N HIS A 82 7.67 9.64 -5.49
CA HIS A 82 6.91 9.80 -6.73
C HIS A 82 5.81 10.86 -6.53
N ALA A 83 5.72 11.86 -7.41
CA ALA A 83 4.89 13.03 -7.23
C ALA A 83 3.40 12.68 -7.09
N GLY A 84 2.86 11.86 -8.01
CA GLY A 84 1.46 11.44 -7.95
C GLY A 84 1.10 10.61 -6.70
N PHE A 85 2.04 9.79 -6.20
CA PHE A 85 1.82 9.04 -4.95
C PHE A 85 1.85 9.97 -3.73
N LEU A 86 2.74 10.96 -3.73
CA LEU A 86 2.82 11.95 -2.66
C LEU A 86 1.57 12.84 -2.61
N GLU A 87 1.04 13.24 -3.76
CA GLU A 87 -0.19 14.02 -3.85
C GLU A 87 -1.37 13.26 -3.25
N HIS A 88 -1.59 12.00 -3.68
CA HIS A 88 -2.64 11.15 -3.12
C HIS A 88 -2.43 10.94 -1.60
N ALA A 89 -1.20 10.65 -1.18
CA ALA A 89 -0.87 10.45 0.23
C ALA A 89 -1.08 11.71 1.09
N THR A 90 -0.94 12.92 0.54
CA THR A 90 -1.13 14.18 1.26
C THR A 90 -2.59 14.36 1.67
N THR A 91 -3.52 14.06 0.77
CA THR A 91 -4.96 14.07 1.06
C THR A 91 -5.32 13.03 2.11
N VAL A 92 -4.81 11.79 1.97
CA VAL A 92 -5.03 10.73 2.97
C VAL A 92 -4.43 11.11 4.32
N TYR A 93 -3.23 11.69 4.36
CA TYR A 93 -2.58 12.13 5.60
C TYR A 93 -3.42 13.17 6.35
N ALA A 94 -3.97 14.16 5.62
CA ALA A 94 -4.81 15.20 6.21
C ALA A 94 -6.09 14.62 6.84
N PHE A 95 -6.67 13.59 6.22
CA PHE A 95 -7.81 12.86 6.77
C PHE A 95 -7.44 11.96 7.96
N ALA A 96 -6.35 11.18 7.84
CA ALA A 96 -5.95 10.19 8.83
C ALA A 96 -5.42 10.79 10.14
N LYS A 97 -4.66 11.90 10.05
CA LYS A 97 -3.98 12.52 11.20
C LYS A 97 -4.89 12.85 12.38
N PRO A 98 -6.07 13.51 12.21
CA PRO A 98 -6.97 13.77 13.34
C PRO A 98 -7.63 12.50 13.90
N LEU A 99 -7.80 11.45 13.08
CA LEU A 99 -8.47 10.20 13.46
C LEU A 99 -7.58 9.27 14.28
N LYS A 100 -6.25 9.36 14.12
CA LYS A 100 -5.24 8.53 14.81
C LYS A 100 -5.51 7.03 14.65
N PRO A 101 -5.48 6.50 13.42
CA PRO A 101 -5.71 5.08 13.19
C PRO A 101 -4.71 4.21 13.95
N LYS A 102 -5.14 3.01 14.33
CA LYS A 102 -4.27 1.99 14.94
C LYS A 102 -3.52 1.18 13.87
N LEU A 103 -4.15 1.03 12.71
CA LEU A 103 -3.66 0.26 11.57
C LEU A 103 -4.10 0.95 10.28
N ILE A 104 -3.23 0.94 9.28
CA ILE A 104 -3.52 1.38 7.92
C ILE A 104 -3.42 0.18 6.99
N ILE A 105 -4.42 -0.02 6.14
CA ILE A 105 -4.43 -1.06 5.12
C ILE A 105 -4.61 -0.39 3.77
N GLY A 106 -3.73 -0.66 2.83
CA GLY A 106 -3.80 -0.12 1.48
C GLY A 106 -3.65 -1.20 0.42
N HIS A 107 -4.28 -0.99 -0.73
CA HIS A 107 -4.12 -1.81 -1.91
C HIS A 107 -3.74 -0.95 -3.13
N SER A 108 -2.81 -1.40 -3.97
CA SER A 108 -2.46 -0.73 -5.23
C SER A 108 -2.04 0.74 -5.02
N LEU A 109 -2.69 1.71 -5.67
CA LEU A 109 -2.50 3.15 -5.42
C LEU A 109 -2.71 3.52 -3.94
N GLY A 110 -3.69 2.92 -3.29
CA GLY A 110 -3.94 3.09 -1.86
C GLY A 110 -2.80 2.53 -1.00
N ALA A 111 -2.14 1.46 -1.43
CA ALA A 111 -0.94 0.92 -0.79
C ALA A 111 0.27 1.86 -0.92
N ALA A 112 0.39 2.56 -2.05
CA ALA A 112 1.39 3.61 -2.22
C ALA A 112 1.21 4.73 -1.17
N SER A 113 -0.03 5.11 -0.91
CA SER A 113 -0.34 6.10 0.13
C SER A 113 -0.17 5.56 1.53
N ALA A 114 -0.57 4.32 1.79
CA ALA A 114 -0.39 3.66 3.08
C ALA A 114 1.09 3.62 3.50
N GLN A 115 2.02 3.35 2.56
CA GLN A 115 3.46 3.42 2.80
C GLN A 115 3.90 4.80 3.33
N ILE A 116 3.49 5.87 2.63
CA ILE A 116 3.91 7.25 2.95
C ILE A 116 3.25 7.71 4.25
N VAL A 117 1.95 7.48 4.41
CA VAL A 117 1.18 7.91 5.58
C VAL A 117 1.58 7.11 6.83
N GLY A 118 1.70 5.79 6.72
CA GLY A 118 2.11 4.90 7.82
C GLY A 118 3.49 5.25 8.36
N SER A 119 4.47 5.48 7.48
CA SER A 119 5.81 5.92 7.90
C SER A 119 5.78 7.33 8.51
N SER A 120 5.02 8.26 7.94
CA SER A 120 4.93 9.66 8.41
C SER A 120 4.26 9.78 9.79
N LEU A 121 3.22 8.98 10.04
CA LEU A 121 2.49 8.95 11.31
C LEU A 121 3.09 7.96 12.31
N GLN A 122 4.03 7.10 11.88
CA GLN A 122 4.56 5.97 12.65
C GLN A 122 3.42 5.07 13.15
N ILE A 123 2.52 4.74 12.23
CA ILE A 123 1.37 3.85 12.45
C ILE A 123 1.59 2.60 11.60
N PRO A 124 1.37 1.39 12.15
CA PRO A 124 1.40 0.14 11.41
C PRO A 124 0.64 0.22 10.07
N ALA A 125 1.30 -0.18 8.99
CA ALA A 125 0.72 -0.16 7.65
C ALA A 125 0.95 -1.47 6.89
N LEU A 126 -0.13 -2.08 6.41
CA LEU A 126 -0.16 -3.23 5.50
C LEU A 126 -0.46 -2.75 4.09
N CYS A 127 0.48 -2.98 3.17
CA CYS A 127 0.45 -2.45 1.82
C CYS A 127 0.44 -3.60 0.81
N PHE A 128 -0.74 -3.96 0.30
CA PHE A 128 -0.90 -5.02 -0.70
C PHE A 128 -0.73 -4.51 -2.12
N ALA A 129 -0.08 -5.30 -2.98
CA ALA A 129 0.11 -4.96 -4.39
C ALA A 129 0.73 -3.57 -4.58
N SER A 130 1.70 -3.26 -3.73
CA SER A 130 2.18 -1.89 -3.53
C SER A 130 3.24 -1.52 -4.57
N PRO A 131 3.15 -0.37 -5.26
CA PRO A 131 4.23 0.14 -6.09
C PRO A 131 5.36 0.74 -5.24
N LYS A 132 6.50 1.03 -5.86
CA LYS A 132 7.63 1.70 -5.22
C LYS A 132 7.34 3.20 -5.11
N THR A 133 7.53 3.80 -3.94
CA THR A 133 7.10 5.18 -3.68
C THR A 133 8.24 6.14 -3.42
N LEU A 134 9.30 5.66 -2.80
CA LEU A 134 10.41 6.47 -2.30
C LEU A 134 11.58 6.42 -3.27
N ARG A 135 12.07 7.58 -3.69
CA ARG A 135 13.30 7.72 -4.47
C ARG A 135 14.47 8.09 -3.55
N SER A 136 15.04 7.08 -2.91
CA SER A 136 16.21 7.24 -2.04
C SER A 136 16.82 5.88 -1.72
N SER A 137 18.15 5.81 -1.60
CA SER A 137 18.84 4.65 -1.04
C SER A 137 18.90 4.66 0.49
N GLN A 138 18.59 5.79 1.13
CA GLN A 138 18.65 5.94 2.58
C GLN A 138 17.32 5.57 3.23
N ARG A 139 17.39 5.04 4.46
CA ARG A 139 16.21 4.82 5.30
C ARG A 139 15.58 6.14 5.72
N ILE A 140 14.26 6.16 5.83
CA ILE A 140 13.52 7.30 6.38
C ILE A 140 12.96 6.95 7.76
N LYS A 141 12.58 7.98 8.53
CA LYS A 141 11.92 7.78 9.83
C LYS A 141 10.57 7.06 9.64
N GLY A 142 10.25 6.14 10.54
CA GLY A 142 8.98 5.40 10.53
C GLY A 142 8.90 4.29 9.48
N GLU A 143 9.98 4.04 8.75
CA GLU A 143 10.02 2.99 7.73
C GLU A 143 9.78 1.57 8.31
N ASP A 144 10.12 1.36 9.58
CA ASP A 144 9.87 0.13 10.35
C ASP A 144 8.41 -0.08 10.77
N PHE A 145 7.50 0.82 10.39
CA PHE A 145 6.05 0.68 10.56
C PHE A 145 5.33 0.16 9.32
N VAL A 146 6.05 -0.01 8.21
CA VAL A 146 5.46 -0.36 6.92
C VAL A 146 5.85 -1.77 6.50
N MET A 147 4.84 -2.58 6.17
CA MET A 147 4.99 -3.89 5.54
C MET A 147 4.28 -3.89 4.20
N ASN A 148 5.03 -4.20 3.15
CA ASN A 148 4.51 -4.40 1.80
C ASN A 148 4.40 -5.90 1.55
N ILE A 149 3.27 -6.32 1.00
CA ILE A 149 3.03 -7.68 0.55
C ILE A 149 2.84 -7.58 -0.95
N CYS A 150 3.80 -8.12 -1.69
CA CYS A 150 3.92 -8.01 -3.13
C CYS A 150 4.01 -9.41 -3.74
N ARG A 151 3.48 -9.60 -4.94
CA ARG A 151 3.75 -10.81 -5.73
C ARG A 151 4.90 -10.55 -6.68
N SER A 152 5.73 -11.56 -6.93
CA SER A 152 6.85 -11.41 -7.84
C SER A 152 6.43 -11.28 -9.31
N ASP A 153 5.26 -11.80 -9.67
CA ASP A 153 4.66 -11.67 -11.00
C ASP A 153 3.80 -10.40 -11.18
N ASP A 154 3.55 -9.64 -10.11
CA ASP A 154 2.82 -8.37 -10.17
C ASP A 154 3.71 -7.23 -10.66
N THR A 155 3.48 -6.79 -11.90
CA THR A 155 4.27 -5.72 -12.55
C THR A 155 4.19 -4.38 -11.82
N VAL A 156 3.09 -4.09 -11.13
CA VAL A 156 2.91 -2.85 -10.36
C VAL A 156 3.90 -2.76 -9.22
N CYS A 157 4.17 -3.89 -8.58
CA CYS A 157 5.14 -3.96 -7.49
C CYS A 157 6.57 -3.64 -7.93
N HIS A 158 6.85 -3.69 -9.24
CA HIS A 158 8.17 -3.43 -9.78
C HIS A 158 8.39 -2.00 -10.25
N VAL A 159 7.33 -1.19 -10.36
CA VAL A 159 7.43 0.21 -10.81
C VAL A 159 7.23 1.22 -9.67
N PRO A 160 7.79 2.44 -9.81
CA PRO A 160 8.81 2.85 -10.77
C PRO A 160 10.07 1.98 -10.75
N MET A 161 10.81 1.97 -11.86
CA MET A 161 11.96 1.09 -12.02
C MET A 161 13.03 1.34 -10.96
N GLY A 162 13.52 0.27 -10.33
CA GLY A 162 14.48 0.37 -9.22
C GLY A 162 15.81 1.04 -9.59
N PHE A 163 16.26 0.89 -10.84
CA PHE A 163 17.50 1.54 -11.31
C PHE A 163 17.38 3.08 -11.38
N LEU A 164 16.17 3.64 -11.37
CA LEU A 164 15.94 5.09 -11.23
C LEU A 164 16.02 5.57 -9.77
N GLY A 165 16.30 4.66 -8.83
CA GLY A 165 16.46 4.91 -7.40
C GLY A 165 15.18 4.76 -6.59
N PHE A 166 14.10 4.25 -7.18
CA PHE A 166 12.84 4.00 -6.49
C PHE A 166 12.84 2.67 -5.74
N ARG A 167 12.23 2.69 -4.56
CA ARG A 167 12.03 1.52 -3.69
C ARG A 167 10.74 1.66 -2.90
N HIS A 168 10.27 0.54 -2.36
CA HIS A 168 9.25 0.53 -1.31
C HIS A 168 9.81 1.16 -0.03
N ILE A 169 8.90 1.74 0.76
CA ILE A 169 9.16 2.13 2.14
C ILE A 169 8.86 0.91 3.01
N GLY A 170 9.83 0.49 3.81
CA GLY A 170 9.63 -0.55 4.82
C GLY A 170 10.01 -1.93 4.34
N LYS A 171 9.55 -2.93 5.10
CA LYS A 171 9.81 -4.33 4.75
C LYS A 171 8.93 -4.72 3.57
N THR A 172 9.47 -5.54 2.67
CA THR A 172 8.70 -6.09 1.54
C THR A 172 8.78 -7.60 1.62
N LEU A 173 7.62 -8.24 1.66
CA LEU A 173 7.43 -9.67 1.50
C LEU A 173 7.03 -9.94 0.06
N TRP A 174 7.81 -10.79 -0.61
CA TRP A 174 7.56 -11.21 -1.99
C TRP A 174 6.97 -12.62 -1.99
N LEU A 175 5.69 -12.72 -2.34
CA LEU A 175 5.00 -13.97 -2.60
C LEU A 175 5.36 -14.47 -4.00
N ASN A 176 5.67 -15.76 -4.11
CA ASN A 176 6.13 -16.37 -5.37
C ASN A 176 5.11 -17.41 -5.85
N PRO A 177 4.19 -17.05 -6.76
CA PRO A 177 3.24 -18.01 -7.31
C PRO A 177 3.93 -19.07 -8.16
N GLN A 178 3.35 -20.27 -8.24
CA GLN A 178 3.83 -21.38 -9.08
C GLN A 178 3.56 -21.19 -10.59
N GLY A 179 3.05 -20.02 -10.99
CA GLY A 179 2.77 -19.61 -12.38
C GLY A 179 2.47 -18.11 -12.46
N SER A 180 2.51 -17.53 -13.66
CA SER A 180 2.20 -16.11 -13.88
C SER A 180 0.73 -15.91 -14.24
N ASN A 181 0.02 -15.05 -13.51
CA ASN A 181 -1.38 -14.69 -13.81
C ASN A 181 -1.47 -13.31 -14.47
N ALA A 182 -0.71 -13.10 -15.55
CA ALA A 182 -0.57 -11.80 -16.19
C ALA A 182 -1.92 -11.12 -16.51
N GLY A 183 -2.14 -9.93 -15.94
CA GLY A 183 -3.35 -9.13 -16.06
C GLY A 183 -4.39 -9.35 -14.95
N GLN A 184 -4.20 -10.36 -14.11
CA GLN A 184 -5.02 -10.60 -12.91
C GLN A 184 -4.18 -10.62 -11.62
N ASP A 185 -2.86 -10.78 -11.74
CA ASP A 185 -1.84 -10.80 -10.68
C ASP A 185 -1.99 -9.66 -9.65
N HIS A 186 -2.50 -8.51 -10.08
CA HIS A 186 -2.70 -7.33 -9.26
C HIS A 186 -3.98 -7.35 -8.38
N ARG A 187 -4.85 -8.36 -8.52
CA ARG A 187 -6.09 -8.44 -7.75
C ARG A 187 -5.84 -8.99 -6.35
N ILE A 188 -6.49 -8.41 -5.34
CA ILE A 188 -6.37 -8.89 -3.95
C ILE A 188 -6.76 -10.37 -3.77
N ASP A 189 -7.66 -10.90 -4.60
CA ASP A 189 -8.04 -12.32 -4.60
C ASP A 189 -6.82 -13.23 -4.82
N GLU A 190 -5.94 -12.87 -5.76
CA GLU A 190 -4.74 -13.62 -6.10
C GLU A 190 -3.69 -13.56 -4.99
N TYR A 191 -3.75 -12.54 -4.13
CA TYR A 191 -2.89 -12.47 -2.95
C TYR A 191 -3.39 -13.39 -1.84
N LEU A 192 -4.71 -13.42 -1.60
CA LEU A 192 -5.32 -14.27 -0.58
C LEU A 192 -4.94 -15.74 -0.78
N GLU A 193 -5.05 -16.27 -2.00
CA GLU A 193 -4.70 -17.66 -2.31
C GLU A 193 -3.25 -18.03 -1.95
N LEU A 194 -2.31 -17.10 -2.14
CA LEU A 194 -0.90 -17.33 -1.80
C LEU A 194 -0.65 -17.20 -0.29
N MET A 195 -1.42 -16.35 0.38
CA MET A 195 -1.23 -16.09 1.81
C MET A 195 -1.78 -17.21 2.70
N GLU A 196 -2.75 -18.00 2.23
CA GLU A 196 -3.28 -19.18 2.95
C GLU A 196 -2.19 -20.24 3.27
N HIS A 197 -1.03 -20.16 2.62
CA HIS A 197 0.05 -21.14 2.76
C HIS A 197 1.32 -20.58 3.41
N GLU A 198 1.32 -19.31 3.83
CA GLU A 198 2.51 -18.62 4.34
C GLU A 198 2.37 -18.30 5.84
N VAL A 199 3.47 -18.44 6.58
CA VAL A 199 3.54 -18.09 8.00
C VAL A 199 4.18 -16.71 8.14
N PHE A 200 3.45 -15.72 8.67
CA PHE A 200 3.89 -14.31 8.69
C PHE A 200 4.47 -13.85 10.03
N GLU A 201 4.44 -14.64 11.10
CA GLU A 201 4.82 -14.21 12.46
C GLU A 201 6.25 -13.63 12.53
N ASP A 202 7.23 -14.37 11.99
CA ASP A 202 8.64 -13.94 11.94
C ASP A 202 8.88 -12.78 10.96
N LEU A 203 7.85 -12.42 10.19
CA LEU A 203 7.94 -11.44 9.11
C LEU A 203 7.43 -10.05 9.50
N LEU A 204 6.77 -9.88 10.65
CA LEU A 204 6.19 -8.60 11.05
C LEU A 204 7.26 -7.52 11.36
N PRO A 205 7.00 -6.23 11.04
CA PRO A 205 7.95 -5.16 11.30
C PRO A 205 8.15 -4.89 12.80
N LYS A 206 9.41 -4.69 13.22
CA LYS A 206 9.77 -4.46 14.62
C LYS A 206 9.25 -3.14 15.21
N GLY A 207 8.89 -2.17 14.37
CA GLY A 207 8.33 -0.89 14.81
C GLY A 207 6.89 -1.01 15.32
N TRP A 208 6.20 -2.10 15.00
CA TRP A 208 4.80 -2.29 15.39
C TRP A 208 4.66 -2.55 16.90
N PRO A 209 3.57 -2.08 17.54
CA PRO A 209 3.23 -2.45 18.91
C PRO A 209 3.26 -3.97 19.09
N GLU A 210 3.83 -4.44 20.20
CA GLU A 210 3.95 -5.88 20.49
C GLU A 210 2.59 -6.58 20.50
N GLU A 211 1.62 -5.98 21.20
CA GLU A 211 0.23 -6.45 21.25
C GLU A 211 -0.38 -6.63 19.84
N LEU A 212 -0.11 -5.70 18.92
CA LEU A 212 -0.59 -5.80 17.54
C LEU A 212 0.17 -6.90 16.77
N ARG A 213 1.47 -7.08 17.02
CA ARG A 213 2.24 -8.16 16.40
C ARG A 213 1.71 -9.52 16.85
N GLU A 214 1.40 -9.68 18.14
CA GLU A 214 0.79 -10.87 18.71
C GLU A 214 -0.62 -11.09 18.13
N GLU A 215 -1.47 -10.07 18.07
CA GLU A 215 -2.84 -10.17 17.52
C GLU A 215 -2.88 -10.50 16.02
N VAL A 216 -1.80 -10.17 15.28
CA VAL A 216 -1.64 -10.52 13.86
C VAL A 216 -1.04 -11.92 13.72
N ALA A 217 -0.23 -12.36 14.69
CA ALA A 217 0.47 -13.63 14.71
C ALA A 217 -0.42 -14.80 15.18
N GLU A 218 -1.08 -14.67 16.34
CA GLU A 218 -1.97 -15.70 16.93
C GLU A 218 -3.04 -16.15 15.95
N ALA A 219 -3.55 -15.19 15.19
CA ALA A 219 -4.59 -15.40 14.19
C ALA A 219 -4.08 -16.15 12.92
N LEU A 220 -2.80 -16.53 12.84
CA LEU A 220 -2.24 -17.38 11.78
C LEU A 220 -2.05 -18.84 12.22
N THR A 221 -2.44 -19.19 13.45
CA THR A 221 -2.18 -20.50 14.07
C THR A 221 -3.41 -21.36 14.35
N ASP A 222 -4.61 -20.86 14.07
CA ASP A 222 -5.92 -21.55 14.20
C ASP A 222 -6.56 -21.88 12.84
#